data_AF-A0A0R0APM9-F1
#
_entry.id   AF-A0A0R0APM9-F1
#
_cell.length_a   1.000
_cell.length_b   1.000
_cell.length_c   1.000
_cell.angle_alpha   90.00
_cell.angle_beta   90.00
_cell.angle_gamma   90.00
#
_symmetry.space_group_name_H-M   'P 1'
#
loop_
_entity.id
_entity.type
_entity.pdbx_description
1 polymer ?
#
loop_
_entity_poly.entity_id
_entity_poly.type
_entity_poly.pdbx_seq_one_letter_code
_entity_poly.pdbx_strand_id
1 'polypeptide(L)'
;MPEFDITTSADEVVTLLQQGRARDAAAHLEALRQEQPPVIQEAMDRYVAVRAETQLAALRQPGGIPSADTVLLQPLLERMAHARLPPRFREPEETKSLTQTQLHDVYASIIGTRGNEAARAALTRQDRVILGLRQENRTTQGTSLAGAPNSQGNGVYDDRIVVLWTGANGSRHAREFHKATTEPTAQYDHHAGSDGNRIYSDTRRQAPRLPTSAGYENVIHRKIEGNDVNADQVRDLGRLAEGTTEMLATTHPRRRFPDEFSLRPSPAAIVAGANRVERDSNGDGWFDSRDVQGVHSLNNTFKFHRGGLYNTDSAGCQTIRNDEYDAFVATVRGTPGQTRWQYVLTSVAPVQALEGDIDTRTPLSPANDPRLQHHPDHALLRQIETHLHALGGLHAERAEAHGLGLLLEAKARGITRVDQIVTSNATASRAAGETMFLIQGRVNDPAAERIPVSAAELVATSIDTGLRRLQEQATQPSLSIEQPQQTHTSHVRGH
;
A
#
# COMPACT_ATOMS: atom_id res chain seq x y z
N MET A 1 2.46 3.77 -34.77
CA MET A 1 1.97 2.42 -34.44
C MET A 1 0.60 2.55 -33.79
N PRO A 2 -0.32 1.60 -33.97
CA PRO A 2 -1.57 1.59 -33.23
C PRO A 2 -1.28 1.53 -31.72
N GLU A 3 -2.18 2.11 -30.93
CA GLU A 3 -2.13 2.03 -29.46
C GLU A 3 -2.19 0.57 -29.00
N PHE A 4 -1.40 0.20 -27.99
CA PHE A 4 -1.45 -1.12 -27.38
C PHE A 4 -2.70 -1.26 -26.51
N ASP A 5 -3.60 -2.18 -26.87
CA ASP A 5 -4.81 -2.49 -26.10
C ASP A 5 -4.51 -3.56 -25.04
N ILE A 6 -4.40 -3.12 -23.79
CA ILE A 6 -4.08 -3.97 -22.64
C ILE A 6 -5.13 -5.07 -22.45
N THR A 7 -6.41 -4.72 -22.60
CA THR A 7 -7.52 -5.63 -22.29
C THR A 7 -7.66 -6.72 -23.33
N THR A 8 -7.60 -6.37 -24.61
CA THR A 8 -7.69 -7.33 -25.71
C THR A 8 -6.49 -8.27 -25.71
N SER A 9 -5.27 -7.74 -25.53
CA SER A 9 -4.04 -8.55 -25.44
C SER A 9 -4.09 -9.56 -24.28
N ALA A 10 -4.61 -9.16 -23.12
CA ALA A 10 -4.79 -10.09 -22.00
C ALA A 10 -5.83 -11.20 -22.33
N ASP A 11 -6.90 -10.86 -23.04
CA ASP A 11 -7.95 -11.84 -23.43
C ASP A 11 -7.45 -12.88 -24.44
N GLU A 12 -6.49 -12.53 -25.31
CA GLU A 12 -5.82 -13.49 -26.18
C GLU A 12 -5.06 -14.55 -25.38
N VAL A 13 -4.29 -14.13 -24.37
CA VAL A 13 -3.56 -15.03 -23.47
C VAL A 13 -4.53 -15.91 -22.67
N VAL A 14 -5.59 -15.31 -22.12
CA VAL A 14 -6.64 -16.04 -21.38
C VAL A 14 -7.31 -17.09 -22.26
N THR A 15 -7.59 -16.76 -23.52
CA THR A 15 -8.18 -17.69 -24.49
C THR A 15 -7.28 -18.91 -24.73
N LEU A 16 -5.97 -18.72 -24.86
CA LEU A 16 -5.01 -19.83 -24.98
C LEU A 16 -5.00 -20.72 -23.73
N LEU A 17 -5.02 -20.12 -22.54
CA LEU A 17 -5.13 -20.86 -21.28
C LEU A 17 -6.43 -21.68 -21.21
N GLN A 18 -7.56 -21.09 -21.61
CA GLN A 18 -8.86 -21.77 -21.65
C GLN A 18 -8.89 -22.95 -22.62
N GLN A 19 -8.10 -22.89 -23.71
CA GLN A 19 -7.94 -23.98 -24.67
C GLN A 19 -6.95 -25.06 -24.21
N GLY A 20 -6.38 -24.97 -23.00
CA GLY A 20 -5.37 -25.89 -22.49
C GLY A 20 -3.98 -25.71 -23.13
N ARG A 21 -3.75 -24.60 -23.85
CA ARG A 21 -2.51 -24.31 -24.57
C ARG A 21 -1.56 -23.45 -23.72
N ALA A 22 -1.22 -23.94 -22.53
CA ALA A 22 -0.46 -23.17 -21.53
C ALA A 22 0.92 -22.72 -22.03
N ARG A 23 1.61 -23.56 -22.79
CA ARG A 23 2.91 -23.24 -23.41
C ARG A 23 2.81 -22.06 -24.38
N ASP A 24 1.79 -22.07 -25.24
CA ASP A 24 1.55 -21.00 -26.20
C ASP A 24 1.13 -19.72 -25.48
N ALA A 25 0.31 -19.83 -24.42
CA ALA A 25 -0.09 -18.69 -23.60
C ALA A 25 1.12 -18.01 -22.93
N ALA A 26 2.06 -18.80 -22.39
CA ALA A 26 3.28 -18.28 -21.77
C ALA A 26 4.15 -17.52 -22.79
N ALA A 27 4.37 -18.12 -23.97
CA ALA A 27 5.15 -17.50 -25.03
C ALA A 27 4.47 -16.23 -25.58
N HIS A 28 3.14 -16.26 -25.76
CA HIS A 28 2.38 -15.11 -26.24
C HIS A 28 2.38 -13.95 -25.25
N LEU A 29 2.20 -14.25 -23.95
CA LEU A 29 2.29 -13.22 -22.92
C LEU A 29 3.66 -12.55 -22.91
N GLU A 30 4.75 -13.32 -23.03
CA GLU A 30 6.10 -12.74 -23.06
C GLU A 30 6.31 -11.84 -24.29
N ALA A 31 5.88 -12.29 -25.47
CA ALA A 31 5.94 -11.49 -26.68
C ALA A 31 5.12 -10.19 -26.59
N LEU A 32 3.94 -10.23 -25.96
CA LEU A 32 3.10 -9.04 -25.74
C LEU A 32 3.69 -8.07 -24.72
N ARG A 33 4.41 -8.59 -23.71
CA ARG A 33 5.07 -7.77 -22.68
C ARG A 33 6.29 -7.06 -23.22
N GLN A 34 7.00 -7.70 -24.14
CA GLN A 34 8.24 -7.19 -24.70
C GLN A 34 8.05 -5.76 -25.23
N GLU A 35 8.99 -4.86 -24.90
CA GLU A 35 8.97 -3.43 -25.26
C GLU A 35 7.83 -2.59 -24.68
N GLN A 36 6.96 -3.15 -23.83
CA GLN A 36 5.93 -2.38 -23.14
C GLN A 36 6.48 -1.71 -21.87
N PRO A 37 5.99 -0.50 -21.50
CA PRO A 37 6.26 0.09 -20.20
C PRO A 37 5.86 -0.84 -19.04
N PRO A 38 6.59 -0.86 -17.91
CA PRO A 38 6.28 -1.73 -16.76
C PRO A 38 4.82 -1.64 -16.30
N VAL A 39 4.25 -0.44 -16.29
CA VAL A 39 2.85 -0.21 -15.89
C VAL A 39 1.84 -0.96 -16.77
N ILE A 40 2.14 -1.13 -18.07
CA ILE A 40 1.31 -1.89 -19.01
C ILE A 40 1.50 -3.39 -18.81
N GLN A 41 2.75 -3.85 -18.65
CA GLN A 41 3.05 -5.26 -18.40
C GLN A 41 2.34 -5.76 -17.15
N GLU A 42 2.46 -5.03 -16.04
CA GLU A 42 1.82 -5.38 -14.78
C GLU A 42 0.28 -5.38 -14.88
N ALA A 43 -0.31 -4.46 -15.66
CA ALA A 43 -1.75 -4.42 -15.85
C ALA A 43 -2.25 -5.62 -16.64
N MET A 44 -1.50 -6.03 -17.66
CA MET A 44 -1.78 -7.24 -18.44
C MET A 44 -1.68 -8.49 -17.56
N ASP A 45 -0.63 -8.60 -16.74
CA ASP A 45 -0.48 -9.73 -15.81
C ASP A 45 -1.66 -9.82 -14.84
N ARG A 46 -2.13 -8.68 -14.30
CA ARG A 46 -3.31 -8.63 -13.43
C ARG A 46 -4.57 -9.11 -14.13
N TYR A 47 -4.79 -8.71 -15.37
CA TYR A 47 -5.94 -9.18 -16.14
C TYR A 47 -5.88 -10.68 -16.39
N VAL A 48 -4.73 -11.22 -16.83
CA VAL A 48 -4.55 -12.67 -17.04
C VAL A 48 -4.74 -13.43 -15.73
N ALA A 49 -4.14 -12.97 -14.62
CA ALA A 49 -4.23 -13.61 -13.32
C ALA A 49 -5.67 -13.71 -12.79
N VAL A 50 -6.49 -12.69 -13.03
CA VAL A 50 -7.90 -12.66 -12.61
C VAL A 50 -8.78 -13.46 -13.57
N ARG A 51 -8.64 -13.25 -14.88
CA ARG A 51 -9.56 -13.81 -15.89
C ARG A 51 -9.31 -15.29 -16.18
N ALA A 52 -8.07 -15.77 -16.00
CA ALA A 52 -7.69 -17.18 -16.16
C ALA A 52 -7.49 -17.91 -14.82
N GLU A 53 -8.08 -17.41 -13.72
CA GLU A 53 -7.86 -17.95 -12.36
C GLU A 53 -8.10 -19.48 -12.29
N THR A 54 -9.16 -19.97 -12.93
CA THR A 54 -9.49 -21.41 -12.93
C THR A 54 -8.41 -22.24 -13.62
N GLN A 55 -7.91 -21.79 -14.77
CA GLN A 55 -6.88 -22.47 -15.55
C GLN A 55 -5.54 -22.46 -14.82
N LEU A 56 -5.17 -21.29 -14.27
CA LEU A 56 -3.95 -21.15 -13.48
C LEU A 56 -3.98 -21.98 -12.20
N ALA A 57 -5.15 -22.11 -11.55
CA ALA A 57 -5.33 -22.97 -10.38
C ALA A 57 -5.15 -24.46 -10.73
N ALA A 58 -5.64 -24.90 -11.89
CA ALA A 58 -5.45 -26.27 -12.37
C ALA A 58 -3.96 -26.58 -12.65
N LEU A 59 -3.24 -25.64 -13.28
CA LEU A 59 -1.80 -25.79 -13.54
C LEU A 59 -0.96 -25.87 -12.25
N ARG A 60 -1.39 -25.20 -11.17
CA ARG A 60 -0.71 -25.25 -9.87
C ARG A 60 -0.93 -26.54 -9.09
N GLN A 61 -1.90 -27.38 -9.46
CA GLN A 61 -2.12 -28.66 -8.78
C GLN A 61 -0.93 -29.61 -9.01
N PRO A 62 -0.64 -30.54 -8.08
CA PRO A 62 0.36 -31.57 -8.30
C PRO A 62 0.10 -32.34 -9.61
N GLY A 63 1.11 -32.39 -10.49
CA GLY A 63 0.98 -33.00 -11.82
C GLY A 63 0.23 -32.16 -12.87
N GLY A 64 -0.19 -30.93 -12.53
CA GLY A 64 -0.83 -29.99 -13.45
C GLY A 64 0.12 -29.42 -14.51
N ILE A 65 1.43 -29.51 -14.28
CA ILE A 65 2.47 -29.14 -15.24
C ILE A 65 3.23 -30.41 -15.66
N PRO A 66 3.33 -30.71 -16.97
CA PRO A 66 4.25 -31.71 -17.46
C PRO A 66 5.69 -31.36 -17.07
N SER A 67 6.50 -32.34 -16.63
CA SER A 67 7.89 -32.10 -16.23
C SER A 67 8.73 -31.41 -17.31
N ALA A 68 8.42 -31.67 -18.59
CA ALA A 68 9.08 -31.04 -19.74
C ALA A 68 8.78 -29.53 -19.88
N ASP A 69 7.67 -29.05 -19.31
CA ASP A 69 7.22 -27.65 -19.40
C ASP A 69 7.44 -26.87 -18.10
N THR A 70 7.96 -27.51 -17.04
CA THR A 70 8.15 -26.88 -15.72
C THR A 70 9.00 -25.61 -15.81
N VAL A 71 10.12 -25.66 -16.54
CA VAL A 71 11.01 -24.49 -16.70
C VAL A 71 10.32 -23.31 -17.38
N LEU A 72 9.35 -23.57 -18.26
CA LEU A 72 8.63 -22.53 -18.99
C LEU A 72 7.42 -22.00 -18.22
N LEU A 73 6.66 -22.89 -17.58
CA LEU A 73 5.37 -22.54 -16.97
C LEU A 73 5.48 -22.12 -15.51
N GLN A 74 6.52 -22.53 -14.80
CA GLN A 74 6.73 -22.12 -13.41
C GLN A 74 6.90 -20.58 -13.28
N PRO A 75 7.71 -19.90 -14.11
CA PRO A 75 7.81 -18.43 -14.08
C PRO A 75 6.48 -17.72 -14.38
N LEU A 76 5.69 -18.25 -15.32
CA LEU A 76 4.34 -17.74 -15.61
C LEU A 76 3.45 -17.82 -14.36
N LEU A 77 3.41 -18.98 -13.70
CA LEU A 77 2.55 -19.19 -12.53
C LEU A 77 2.97 -18.33 -11.34
N GLU A 78 4.27 -18.15 -11.14
CA GLU A 78 4.86 -17.24 -10.16
C GLU A 78 4.45 -15.81 -10.47
N ARG A 79 4.68 -15.32 -11.69
CA ARG A 79 4.30 -13.98 -12.15
C ARG A 79 2.80 -13.70 -11.97
N MET A 80 1.94 -14.65 -12.33
CA MET A 80 0.48 -14.52 -12.11
C MET A 80 0.09 -14.55 -10.63
N ALA A 81 0.87 -15.21 -9.77
CA ALA A 81 0.67 -15.13 -8.32
C ALA A 81 1.07 -13.74 -7.80
N HIS A 82 2.22 -13.22 -8.24
CA HIS A 82 2.70 -11.88 -7.89
C HIS A 82 1.74 -10.78 -8.34
N ALA A 83 1.11 -10.92 -9.51
CA ALA A 83 0.14 -9.95 -10.02
C ALA A 83 -1.07 -9.75 -9.08
N ARG A 84 -1.36 -10.71 -8.19
CA ARG A 84 -2.48 -10.62 -7.23
C ARG A 84 -2.10 -9.94 -5.91
N LEU A 85 -0.82 -9.71 -5.68
CA LEU A 85 -0.30 -9.03 -4.49
C LEU A 85 -0.67 -7.54 -4.50
N PRO A 86 -0.49 -6.82 -3.38
CA PRO A 86 -0.58 -5.36 -3.36
C PRO A 86 0.18 -4.72 -4.54
N PRO A 87 -0.44 -3.78 -5.28
CA PRO A 87 0.19 -3.20 -6.46
C PRO A 87 1.35 -2.29 -6.08
N ARG A 88 2.36 -2.18 -6.94
CA ARG A 88 3.42 -1.18 -6.78
C ARG A 88 2.87 0.25 -6.74
N PHE A 89 3.43 1.11 -5.90
CA PHE A 89 3.21 2.55 -6.04
C PHE A 89 3.99 3.08 -7.25
N ARG A 90 3.28 3.67 -8.20
CA ARG A 90 3.88 4.15 -9.47
C ARG A 90 4.30 5.60 -9.31
N GLU A 91 5.42 5.99 -9.88
CA GLU A 91 5.74 7.41 -9.99
C GLU A 91 4.82 8.09 -11.01
N PRO A 92 4.44 9.37 -10.82
CA PRO A 92 3.55 10.08 -11.75
C PRO A 92 4.06 10.10 -13.20
N GLU A 93 5.37 10.07 -13.41
CA GLU A 93 5.96 10.07 -14.75
C GLU A 93 5.74 8.75 -15.51
N GLU A 94 5.50 7.63 -14.82
CA GLU A 94 5.22 6.34 -15.45
C GLU A 94 3.84 6.30 -16.13
N THR A 95 2.88 7.12 -15.67
CA THR A 95 1.51 7.15 -16.20
C THR A 95 1.23 8.35 -17.10
N LYS A 96 2.11 9.35 -17.14
CA LYS A 96 1.90 10.63 -17.84
C LYS A 96 1.73 10.50 -19.35
N SER A 97 2.38 9.52 -19.98
CA SER A 97 2.31 9.30 -21.43
C SER A 97 1.17 8.35 -21.83
N LEU A 98 0.49 7.73 -20.88
CA LEU A 98 -0.61 6.82 -21.15
C LEU A 98 -1.83 7.59 -21.67
N THR A 99 -2.55 6.98 -22.60
CA THR A 99 -3.86 7.48 -22.99
C THR A 99 -4.88 7.29 -21.85
N GLN A 100 -6.05 7.91 -21.96
CA GLN A 100 -7.14 7.67 -21.00
C GLN A 100 -7.60 6.21 -20.95
N THR A 101 -7.57 5.51 -22.09
CA THR A 101 -7.90 4.09 -22.18
C THR A 101 -6.89 3.25 -21.41
N GLN A 102 -5.59 3.43 -21.68
CA GLN A 102 -4.52 2.70 -21.01
C GLN A 102 -4.48 3.03 -19.51
N LEU A 103 -4.62 4.30 -19.14
CA LEU A 103 -4.65 4.74 -17.75
C LEU A 103 -5.81 4.10 -16.99
N HIS A 104 -7.01 4.11 -17.60
CA HIS A 104 -8.15 3.39 -17.04
C HIS A 104 -7.83 1.91 -16.87
N ASP A 105 -7.30 1.25 -17.89
CA ASP A 105 -7.08 -0.20 -17.86
C ASP A 105 -6.02 -0.59 -16.83
N VAL A 106 -4.98 0.23 -16.63
CA VAL A 106 -3.99 0.07 -15.57
C VAL A 106 -4.65 0.08 -14.20
N TYR A 107 -5.48 1.08 -13.88
CA TYR A 107 -6.12 1.17 -12.57
C TYR A 107 -7.30 0.19 -12.40
N ALA A 108 -8.04 -0.11 -13.47
CA ALA A 108 -9.11 -1.10 -13.47
C ALA A 108 -8.55 -2.52 -13.22
N SER A 109 -7.34 -2.82 -13.68
CA SER A 109 -6.66 -4.08 -13.36
C SER A 109 -6.40 -4.26 -11.85
N ILE A 110 -6.11 -3.15 -11.13
CA ILE A 110 -5.94 -3.16 -9.67
C ILE A 110 -7.28 -3.36 -8.96
N ILE A 111 -8.36 -2.71 -9.42
CA ILE A 111 -9.72 -2.97 -8.92
C ILE A 111 -10.11 -4.43 -9.20
N GLY A 112 -9.67 -4.99 -10.33
CA GLY A 112 -9.84 -6.40 -10.65
C GLY A 112 -9.29 -7.32 -9.57
N THR A 113 -8.08 -7.08 -9.07
CA THR A 113 -7.45 -7.94 -8.05
C THR A 113 -7.84 -7.60 -6.62
N ARG A 114 -8.04 -6.30 -6.28
CA ARG A 114 -8.24 -5.82 -4.90
C ARG A 114 -9.68 -5.43 -4.57
N GLY A 115 -10.52 -5.21 -5.58
CA GLY A 115 -11.93 -4.86 -5.43
C GLY A 115 -12.85 -6.08 -5.34
N ASN A 116 -14.00 -5.91 -4.70
CA ASN A 116 -15.05 -6.94 -4.68
C ASN A 116 -15.88 -6.96 -5.99
N GLU A 117 -16.85 -7.87 -6.07
CA GLU A 117 -17.75 -7.98 -7.23
C GLU A 117 -18.51 -6.68 -7.52
N ALA A 118 -18.99 -5.96 -6.50
CA ALA A 118 -19.71 -4.71 -6.68
C ALA A 118 -18.85 -3.61 -7.33
N ALA A 119 -17.56 -3.52 -6.96
CA ALA A 119 -16.61 -2.60 -7.59
C ALA A 119 -16.34 -2.98 -9.05
N ARG A 120 -16.15 -4.27 -9.35
CA ARG A 120 -15.94 -4.76 -10.73
C ARG A 120 -17.18 -4.52 -11.61
N ALA A 121 -18.37 -4.79 -11.08
CA ALA A 121 -19.64 -4.50 -11.75
C ALA A 121 -19.93 -3.00 -11.88
N ALA A 122 -19.34 -2.15 -11.04
CA ALA A 122 -19.45 -0.69 -11.19
C ALA A 122 -18.61 -0.18 -12.36
N LEU A 123 -17.44 -0.78 -12.65
CA LEU A 123 -16.60 -0.38 -13.79
C LEU A 123 -17.23 -0.66 -15.17
N THR A 124 -18.07 -1.70 -15.24
CA THR A 124 -18.83 -2.02 -16.46
C THR A 124 -20.10 -1.17 -16.60
N ARG A 125 -20.54 -0.57 -15.49
CA ARG A 125 -21.57 0.46 -15.48
C ARG A 125 -20.91 1.82 -15.75
N GLN A 126 -21.70 2.81 -16.14
CA GLN A 126 -21.20 4.18 -16.34
C GLN A 126 -20.88 4.89 -15.00
N ASP A 127 -20.79 4.11 -13.92
CA ASP A 127 -20.55 4.60 -12.57
C ASP A 127 -19.10 5.05 -12.43
N ARG A 128 -18.89 6.09 -11.63
CA ARG A 128 -17.59 6.49 -11.10
C ARG A 128 -17.19 5.53 -9.99
N VAL A 129 -16.02 4.91 -10.12
CA VAL A 129 -15.41 4.05 -9.11
C VAL A 129 -14.16 4.74 -8.57
N ILE A 130 -13.96 4.70 -7.25
CA ILE A 130 -12.83 5.34 -6.59
C ILE A 130 -11.84 4.26 -6.16
N LEU A 131 -10.57 4.43 -6.52
CA LEU A 131 -9.46 3.62 -6.05
C LEU A 131 -8.55 4.47 -5.17
N GLY A 132 -8.18 3.97 -4.00
CA GLY A 132 -7.16 4.54 -3.12
C GLY A 132 -5.96 3.61 -3.03
N LEU A 133 -4.78 4.17 -3.29
CA LEU A 133 -3.48 3.54 -3.15
C LEU A 133 -2.78 4.16 -1.94
N ARG A 134 -2.73 3.40 -0.85
CA ARG A 134 -2.16 3.82 0.43
C ARG A 134 -0.67 3.50 0.49
N GLN A 135 0.13 4.51 0.79
CA GLN A 135 1.45 4.37 1.37
C GLN A 135 1.32 4.38 2.89
N GLU A 136 1.85 3.34 3.53
CA GLU A 136 1.80 3.20 4.98
C GLU A 136 2.73 4.23 5.62
N ASN A 137 2.15 5.09 6.45
CA ASN A 137 2.87 6.16 7.14
C ASN A 137 2.63 6.08 8.65
N ARG A 138 3.62 6.50 9.43
CA ARG A 138 3.42 6.70 10.87
C ARG A 138 2.53 7.91 11.13
N THR A 139 1.66 7.83 12.14
CA THR A 139 0.71 8.90 12.47
C THR A 139 1.40 10.22 12.86
N THR A 140 2.63 10.16 13.35
CA THR A 140 3.44 11.33 13.77
C THR A 140 4.10 12.08 12.61
N GLN A 141 4.10 11.53 11.39
CA GLN A 141 4.66 12.22 10.23
C GLN A 141 3.87 13.47 9.86
N GLY A 142 4.57 14.40 9.23
CA GLY A 142 3.98 15.59 8.68
C GLY A 142 4.90 16.30 7.70
N THR A 143 4.37 17.36 7.09
CA THR A 143 5.12 18.24 6.19
C THR A 143 5.00 19.68 6.65
N SER A 144 6.12 20.41 6.71
CA SER A 144 6.12 21.83 7.04
C SER A 144 5.54 22.68 5.92
N LEU A 145 5.27 23.97 6.21
CA LEU A 145 4.89 24.97 5.21
C LEU A 145 5.90 25.09 4.05
N ALA A 146 7.19 24.82 4.33
CA ALA A 146 8.24 24.84 3.32
C ALA A 146 8.33 23.54 2.51
N GLY A 147 7.47 22.54 2.77
CA GLY A 147 7.51 21.23 2.12
C GLY A 147 8.52 20.25 2.71
N ALA A 148 9.26 20.63 3.76
CA ALA A 148 10.20 19.73 4.43
C ALA A 148 9.47 18.74 5.37
N PRO A 149 9.88 17.46 5.43
CA PRO A 149 9.35 16.49 6.39
C PRO A 149 9.52 16.98 7.84
N ASN A 150 8.57 16.62 8.70
CA ASN A 150 8.62 16.88 10.14
C ASN A 150 7.96 15.73 10.93
N SER A 151 7.96 15.86 12.27
CA SER A 151 7.32 14.93 13.21
C SER A 151 6.16 15.60 13.98
N GLN A 152 5.49 16.58 13.35
CA GLN A 152 4.44 17.35 14.00
C GLN A 152 3.07 16.66 13.98
N GLY A 153 2.94 15.49 13.34
CA GLY A 153 1.68 14.76 13.28
C GLY A 153 0.58 15.52 12.54
N ASN A 154 0.93 16.28 11.50
CA ASN A 154 -0.01 17.01 10.63
C ASN A 154 -0.26 16.29 9.29
N GLY A 155 0.33 15.12 9.08
CA GLY A 155 0.11 14.23 7.94
C GLY A 155 0.90 14.60 6.69
N VAL A 156 1.02 13.60 5.80
CA VAL A 156 1.69 13.68 4.50
C VAL A 156 0.70 13.41 3.38
N TYR A 157 0.92 14.00 2.21
CA TYR A 157 0.07 13.86 1.02
C TYR A 157 0.79 13.06 -0.06
N ASP A 158 0.98 11.78 0.20
CA ASP A 158 1.75 10.83 -0.60
C ASP A 158 0.91 9.64 -1.08
N ASP A 159 -0.35 9.54 -0.68
CA ASP A 159 -1.29 8.58 -1.26
C ASP A 159 -1.78 9.05 -2.64
N ARG A 160 -2.31 8.09 -3.41
CA ARG A 160 -2.98 8.37 -4.68
C ARG A 160 -4.45 7.97 -4.61
N ILE A 161 -5.33 8.90 -4.96
CA ILE A 161 -6.74 8.60 -5.26
C ILE A 161 -6.92 8.64 -6.77
N VAL A 162 -7.63 7.66 -7.32
CA VAL A 162 -7.98 7.61 -8.74
C VAL A 162 -9.48 7.45 -8.88
N VAL A 163 -10.09 8.20 -9.79
CA VAL A 163 -11.50 8.00 -10.16
C VAL A 163 -11.58 7.47 -11.59
N LEU A 164 -12.20 6.31 -11.77
CA LEU A 164 -12.34 5.61 -13.04
C LEU A 164 -13.80 5.59 -13.48
N TRP A 165 -14.04 5.60 -14.80
CA TRP A 165 -15.36 5.37 -15.37
C TRP A 165 -15.30 4.98 -16.84
N THR A 166 -16.37 4.34 -17.29
CA THR A 166 -16.68 4.15 -18.71
C THR A 166 -17.77 5.13 -19.13
N GLY A 167 -17.50 5.95 -20.14
CA GLY A 167 -18.45 6.91 -20.70
C GLY A 167 -19.57 6.21 -21.50
N ALA A 168 -20.63 6.96 -21.84
CA ALA A 168 -21.79 6.39 -22.52
C ALA A 168 -21.51 5.84 -23.93
N ASN A 169 -20.46 6.33 -24.57
CA ASN A 169 -19.94 5.83 -25.85
C ASN A 169 -18.93 4.69 -25.69
N GLY A 170 -18.76 4.13 -24.48
CA GLY A 170 -17.77 3.09 -24.19
C GLY A 170 -16.34 3.62 -23.99
N SER A 171 -16.09 4.93 -24.09
CA SER A 171 -14.76 5.49 -23.84
C SER A 171 -14.37 5.33 -22.37
N ARG A 172 -13.18 4.78 -22.13
CA ARG A 172 -12.64 4.50 -20.79
C ARG A 172 -11.79 5.69 -20.32
N HIS A 173 -11.97 6.09 -19.07
CA HIS A 173 -11.31 7.27 -18.50
C HIS A 173 -10.85 7.04 -17.07
N ALA A 174 -9.75 7.70 -16.71
CA ALA A 174 -9.24 7.73 -15.34
C ALA A 174 -8.65 9.10 -15.03
N ARG A 175 -8.84 9.54 -13.78
CA ARG A 175 -8.23 10.76 -13.27
C ARG A 175 -7.53 10.49 -11.95
N GLU A 176 -6.25 10.82 -11.90
CA GLU A 176 -5.39 10.71 -10.71
C GLU A 176 -5.46 12.00 -9.87
N PHE A 177 -5.35 11.83 -8.56
CA PHE A 177 -5.18 12.86 -7.54
C PHE A 177 -3.98 12.43 -6.70
N HIS A 178 -2.88 13.17 -6.82
CA HIS A 178 -1.57 12.76 -6.28
C HIS A 178 -1.31 13.34 -4.90
N LYS A 179 -2.23 14.15 -4.37
CA LYS A 179 -2.10 14.83 -3.09
C LYS A 179 -3.24 14.43 -2.18
N ALA A 180 -3.19 13.15 -1.79
CA ALA A 180 -4.16 12.55 -0.89
C ALA A 180 -3.48 11.93 0.34
N THR A 181 -4.28 11.68 1.37
CA THR A 181 -3.90 10.83 2.50
C THR A 181 -5.09 9.98 2.93
N THR A 182 -4.80 8.78 3.39
CA THR A 182 -5.75 7.80 3.92
C THR A 182 -5.39 7.40 5.35
N GLU A 183 -4.39 8.07 5.93
CA GLU A 183 -3.88 7.87 7.28
C GLU A 183 -4.42 8.94 8.23
N PRO A 184 -4.66 8.59 9.51
CA PRO A 184 -4.94 9.56 10.56
C PRO A 184 -3.65 10.29 10.95
N THR A 185 -3.81 11.44 11.61
CA THR A 185 -2.67 12.27 12.01
C THR A 185 -2.63 12.44 13.52
N ALA A 186 -1.43 12.29 14.09
CA ALA A 186 -1.22 12.24 15.54
C ALA A 186 -1.65 13.52 16.27
N GLN A 187 -1.86 14.64 15.57
CA GLN A 187 -2.36 15.86 16.19
C GLN A 187 -3.74 15.69 16.88
N TYR A 188 -4.53 14.70 16.45
CA TYR A 188 -5.81 14.35 17.05
C TYR A 188 -5.73 13.20 18.07
N ASP A 189 -4.54 12.63 18.25
CA ASP A 189 -4.29 11.46 19.08
C ASP A 189 -4.27 11.82 20.56
N HIS A 190 -4.83 10.97 21.41
CA HIS A 190 -4.71 11.13 22.84
C HIS A 190 -3.29 10.82 23.33
N HIS A 191 -2.55 9.92 22.67
CA HIS A 191 -1.16 9.57 22.98
C HIS A 191 -0.18 10.75 22.87
N ALA A 192 -0.54 11.80 22.12
CA ALA A 192 0.21 13.07 22.12
C ALA A 192 0.23 13.76 23.50
N GLY A 193 -0.61 13.32 24.44
CA GLY A 193 -0.69 13.82 25.80
C GLY A 193 -1.71 14.96 25.94
N SER A 194 -2.08 15.27 27.18
CA SER A 194 -3.05 16.30 27.52
C SER A 194 -2.55 17.08 28.74
N ASP A 195 -2.59 18.40 28.66
CA ASP A 195 -2.25 19.30 29.77
C ASP A 195 -3.40 19.51 30.76
N GLY A 196 -4.58 18.93 30.47
CA GLY A 196 -5.86 19.15 31.15
C GLY A 196 -6.80 20.11 30.42
N ASN A 197 -6.37 20.73 29.31
CA ASN A 197 -7.18 21.67 28.53
C ASN A 197 -7.61 21.12 27.16
N ARG A 198 -7.00 20.03 26.68
CA ARG A 198 -7.47 19.33 25.46
C ARG A 198 -8.89 18.80 25.69
N ILE A 199 -9.71 18.83 24.64
CA ILE A 199 -11.11 18.37 24.69
C ILE A 199 -11.32 17.14 23.84
N TYR A 200 -12.22 16.25 24.25
CA TYR A 200 -12.75 15.20 23.37
C TYR A 200 -13.70 15.81 22.34
N SER A 201 -13.57 15.43 21.07
CA SER A 201 -14.32 16.00 19.94
C SER A 201 -15.83 15.80 20.05
N ASP A 202 -16.24 14.66 20.57
CA ASP A 202 -17.61 14.16 20.68
C ASP A 202 -18.38 14.78 21.85
N THR A 203 -17.77 14.81 23.03
CA THR A 203 -18.41 15.23 24.29
C THR A 203 -18.10 16.68 24.62
N ARG A 204 -17.08 17.27 23.99
CA ARG A 204 -16.53 18.60 24.31
C ARG A 204 -16.03 18.73 25.75
N ARG A 205 -15.91 17.63 26.50
CA ARG A 205 -15.36 17.61 27.85
C ARG A 205 -13.84 17.71 27.80
N GLN A 206 -13.25 18.31 28.83
CA GLN A 206 -11.80 18.31 29.02
C GLN A 206 -11.32 16.87 29.28
N ALA A 207 -10.25 16.49 28.61
CA ALA A 207 -9.52 15.28 28.89
C ALA A 207 -8.66 15.47 30.15
N PRO A 208 -8.47 14.42 30.98
CA PRO A 208 -7.55 14.48 32.10
C PRO A 208 -6.13 14.77 31.62
N ARG A 209 -5.26 15.16 32.56
CA ARG A 209 -3.84 15.31 32.25
C ARG A 209 -3.24 13.93 31.95
N LEU A 210 -2.58 13.83 30.80
CA LEU A 210 -1.93 12.61 30.33
C LEU A 210 -0.52 12.97 29.84
N PRO A 211 0.55 12.32 30.34
CA PRO A 211 1.88 12.50 29.78
C PRO A 211 1.93 12.14 28.30
N THR A 212 2.75 12.85 27.54
CA THR A 212 3.02 12.51 26.13
C THR A 212 3.72 11.17 26.04
N SER A 213 3.28 10.32 25.11
CA SER A 213 3.90 9.03 24.81
C SER A 213 5.25 9.24 24.11
N ALA A 214 6.16 8.28 24.24
CA ALA A 214 7.46 8.35 23.58
C ALA A 214 7.30 8.49 22.06
N GLY A 215 8.05 9.41 21.45
CA GLY A 215 7.98 9.70 20.00
C GLY A 215 6.90 10.69 19.58
N TYR A 216 6.04 11.13 20.51
CA TYR A 216 5.00 12.13 20.26
C TYR A 216 5.40 13.54 20.73
N GLU A 217 6.62 13.75 21.21
CA GLU A 217 7.06 14.98 21.88
C GLU A 217 6.93 16.24 21.00
N ASN A 218 6.97 16.06 19.68
CA ASN A 218 6.91 17.15 18.70
C ASN A 218 5.52 17.31 18.06
N VAL A 219 4.55 16.46 18.41
CA VAL A 219 3.22 16.46 17.82
C VAL A 219 2.45 17.70 18.26
N ILE A 220 1.83 18.40 17.31
CA ILE A 220 0.99 19.55 17.63
C ILE A 220 -0.36 19.07 18.17
N HIS A 221 -0.91 19.75 19.18
CA HIS A 221 -2.16 19.29 19.81
C HIS A 221 -3.41 19.90 19.17
N ARG A 222 -4.39 19.05 18.86
CA ARG A 222 -5.78 19.41 18.56
C ARG A 222 -6.72 18.76 19.58
N LYS A 223 -8.03 18.93 19.36
CA LYS A 223 -9.05 18.13 20.06
C LYS A 223 -8.76 16.64 19.88
N ILE A 224 -9.05 15.85 20.89
CA ILE A 224 -8.85 14.40 20.88
C ILE A 224 -10.00 13.77 20.11
N GLU A 225 -9.65 12.93 19.14
CA GLU A 225 -10.57 12.09 18.37
C GLU A 225 -10.29 10.61 18.70
N GLY A 226 -11.09 9.70 18.15
CA GLY A 226 -10.90 8.27 18.38
C GLY A 226 -11.69 7.73 19.57
N ASN A 227 -11.41 6.48 19.93
CA ASN A 227 -12.10 5.70 20.96
C ASN A 227 -11.08 4.96 21.81
N ASP A 228 -11.34 4.84 23.11
CA ASP A 228 -10.58 3.97 24.01
C ASP A 228 -11.03 2.53 23.77
N VAL A 229 -10.20 1.73 23.11
CA VAL A 229 -10.59 0.37 22.69
C VAL A 229 -9.99 -0.74 23.52
N ASN A 230 -8.97 -0.45 24.33
CA ASN A 230 -8.34 -1.41 25.22
C ASN A 230 -8.66 -1.14 26.72
N ALA A 231 -9.49 -0.11 27.00
CA ALA A 231 -9.92 0.33 28.33
C ALA A 231 -8.79 0.89 29.22
N ASP A 232 -7.77 1.49 28.63
CA ASP A 232 -6.66 2.13 29.35
C ASP A 232 -6.88 3.63 29.64
N GLN A 233 -8.05 4.18 29.29
CA GLN A 233 -8.43 5.59 29.39
C GLN A 233 -7.75 6.53 28.38
N VAL A 234 -6.94 5.99 27.48
CA VAL A 234 -6.38 6.68 26.32
C VAL A 234 -7.29 6.41 25.13
N ARG A 235 -7.44 7.38 24.22
CA ARG A 235 -8.31 7.22 23.03
C ARG A 235 -7.43 7.00 21.82
N ASP A 236 -7.76 5.96 21.08
CA ASP A 236 -6.96 5.44 19.98
C ASP A 236 -7.48 6.00 18.66
N LEU A 237 -6.60 6.62 17.89
CA LEU A 237 -6.92 7.00 16.52
C LEU A 237 -7.16 5.75 15.68
N GLY A 238 -7.99 5.89 14.65
CA GLY A 238 -8.30 4.79 13.77
C GLY A 238 -8.27 5.17 12.32
N ARG A 239 -7.97 4.19 11.48
CA ARG A 239 -7.98 4.30 10.02
C ARG A 239 -8.94 3.31 9.40
N LEU A 240 -9.39 3.61 8.19
CA LEU A 240 -10.16 2.66 7.40
C LEU A 240 -9.23 1.52 6.97
N ALA A 241 -9.61 0.27 7.24
CA ALA A 241 -8.88 -0.88 6.72
C ALA A 241 -9.07 -1.00 5.20
N GLU A 242 -8.14 -1.71 4.55
CA GLU A 242 -8.24 -2.07 3.13
C GLU A 242 -9.59 -2.74 2.77
N GLY A 243 -9.85 -2.82 1.47
CA GLY A 243 -11.02 -3.48 0.89
C GLY A 243 -11.98 -2.51 0.20
N THR A 244 -13.14 -3.03 -0.20
CA THR A 244 -14.18 -2.25 -0.88
C THR A 244 -15.22 -1.73 0.11
N THR A 245 -15.55 -0.45 0.01
CA THR A 245 -16.59 0.21 0.81
C THR A 245 -17.54 0.94 -0.12
N GLU A 246 -18.83 0.64 -0.01
CA GLU A 246 -19.85 1.44 -0.68
C GLU A 246 -20.02 2.78 0.06
N MET A 247 -19.93 3.86 -0.70
CA MET A 247 -20.00 5.23 -0.22
C MET A 247 -21.28 5.92 -0.69
N LEU A 248 -21.81 6.83 0.14
CA LEU A 248 -22.92 7.74 -0.16
C LEU A 248 -22.48 9.18 -0.01
N ALA A 249 -23.17 10.07 -0.72
CA ALA A 249 -23.03 11.51 -0.55
C ALA A 249 -23.37 11.93 0.88
N THR A 250 -22.59 12.87 1.40
CA THR A 250 -22.80 13.55 2.68
C THR A 250 -22.15 14.93 2.64
N THR A 251 -22.03 15.57 3.79
CA THR A 251 -21.31 16.83 3.95
C THR A 251 -20.19 16.70 4.98
N HIS A 252 -19.14 17.48 4.79
CA HIS A 252 -18.08 17.69 5.76
C HIS A 252 -17.94 19.21 6.01
N PRO A 253 -18.51 19.74 7.09
CA PRO A 253 -18.55 21.18 7.31
C PRO A 253 -17.16 21.75 7.57
N ARG A 254 -16.86 22.90 6.94
CA ARG A 254 -15.71 23.74 7.29
C ARG A 254 -16.12 25.19 7.47
N ARG A 255 -15.21 26.00 8.00
CA ARG A 255 -15.45 27.44 8.21
C ARG A 255 -15.90 28.10 6.90
N ARG A 256 -17.11 28.68 6.90
CA ARG A 256 -17.81 29.32 5.75
C ARG A 256 -18.36 28.37 4.68
N PHE A 257 -18.24 27.05 4.84
CA PHE A 257 -18.77 26.06 3.92
C PHE A 257 -19.41 24.91 4.73
N PRO A 258 -20.61 25.13 5.31
CA PRO A 258 -21.26 24.14 6.16
C PRO A 258 -21.69 22.88 5.39
N ASP A 259 -21.92 23.00 4.08
CA ASP A 259 -22.46 21.94 3.22
C ASP A 259 -21.44 21.47 2.17
N GLU A 260 -20.14 21.51 2.46
CA GLU A 260 -19.12 21.01 1.52
C GLU A 260 -19.34 19.52 1.26
N PHE A 261 -19.49 19.18 -0.03
CA PHE A 261 -19.76 17.81 -0.48
C PHE A 261 -18.69 16.85 0.04
N SER A 262 -19.12 15.66 0.45
CA SER A 262 -18.27 14.62 1.00
C SER A 262 -18.87 13.25 0.67
N LEU A 263 -18.09 12.20 0.90
CA LEU A 263 -18.55 10.81 0.83
C LEU A 263 -18.35 10.14 2.19
N ARG A 264 -19.21 9.20 2.56
CA ARG A 264 -19.10 8.35 3.76
C ARG A 264 -19.61 6.94 3.50
N PRO A 265 -19.21 5.94 4.31
CA PRO A 265 -19.77 4.60 4.26
C PRO A 265 -21.29 4.60 4.27
N SER A 266 -21.88 3.80 3.39
CA SER A 266 -23.32 3.56 3.38
C SER A 266 -23.76 2.79 4.63
N PRO A 267 -25.04 2.89 5.06
CA PRO A 267 -25.55 2.04 6.13
C PRO A 267 -25.36 0.54 5.86
N ALA A 268 -25.48 0.11 4.60
CA ALA A 268 -25.26 -1.28 4.21
C ALA A 268 -23.78 -1.69 4.36
N ALA A 269 -22.84 -0.81 3.99
CA ALA A 269 -21.42 -1.03 4.18
C ALA A 269 -21.06 -1.11 5.68
N ILE A 270 -21.69 -0.31 6.52
CA ILE A 270 -21.50 -0.33 7.98
C ILE A 270 -21.97 -1.66 8.57
N VAL A 271 -23.18 -2.10 8.22
CA VAL A 271 -23.73 -3.39 8.69
C VAL A 271 -22.86 -4.57 8.25
N ALA A 272 -22.37 -4.56 7.02
CA ALA A 272 -21.48 -5.61 6.50
C ALA A 272 -20.01 -5.43 6.92
N GLY A 273 -19.67 -4.35 7.62
CA GLY A 273 -18.30 -3.87 7.80
C GLY A 273 -17.57 -4.42 9.01
N ALA A 274 -17.76 -5.69 9.38
CA ALA A 274 -16.99 -6.28 10.47
C ALA A 274 -15.48 -6.22 10.17
N ASN A 275 -14.64 -5.88 11.16
CA ASN A 275 -13.17 -5.81 11.04
C ASN A 275 -12.67 -4.90 9.90
N ARG A 276 -13.23 -3.69 9.77
CA ARG A 276 -12.90 -2.72 8.71
C ARG A 276 -12.28 -1.41 9.24
N VAL A 277 -11.93 -1.37 10.52
CA VAL A 277 -11.24 -0.24 11.15
C VAL A 277 -10.06 -0.80 11.92
N GLU A 278 -8.89 -0.21 11.73
CA GLU A 278 -7.69 -0.47 12.53
C GLU A 278 -7.44 0.72 13.46
N ARG A 279 -6.89 0.46 14.64
CA ARG A 279 -6.60 1.46 15.67
C ARG A 279 -5.22 1.22 16.27
N ASP A 280 -4.50 2.31 16.45
CA ASP A 280 -3.21 2.36 17.13
C ASP A 280 -3.47 2.42 18.64
N SER A 281 -3.62 1.25 19.24
CA SER A 281 -4.02 1.09 20.65
C SER A 281 -2.84 0.97 21.60
N ASN A 282 -1.63 0.82 21.07
CA ASN A 282 -0.40 0.83 21.85
C ASN A 282 0.33 2.18 21.77
N GLY A 283 -0.16 3.11 20.93
CA GLY A 283 0.35 4.47 20.80
C GLY A 283 1.75 4.52 20.21
N ASP A 284 2.09 3.57 19.33
CA ASP A 284 3.40 3.54 18.66
C ASP A 284 3.37 4.16 17.27
N GLY A 285 2.26 4.76 16.87
CA GLY A 285 2.10 5.49 15.63
C GLY A 285 1.90 4.61 14.40
N TRP A 286 1.73 3.30 14.57
CA TRP A 286 1.50 2.33 13.50
C TRP A 286 0.30 1.43 13.80
N PHE A 287 -0.17 0.71 12.78
CA PHE A 287 -1.32 -0.19 12.89
C PHE A 287 -0.89 -1.62 12.56
N ASP A 288 -0.72 -2.44 13.58
CA ASP A 288 -0.26 -3.82 13.42
C ASP A 288 -0.79 -4.78 14.51
N SER A 289 -0.42 -6.04 14.43
CA SER A 289 -0.92 -7.11 15.32
C SER A 289 -0.63 -6.91 16.81
N ARG A 290 0.23 -5.95 17.19
CA ARG A 290 0.45 -5.58 18.59
C ARG A 290 -0.62 -4.64 19.12
N ASP A 291 -1.52 -4.16 18.26
CA ASP A 291 -2.67 -3.38 18.69
C ASP A 291 -3.70 -4.28 19.36
N VAL A 292 -3.67 -4.31 20.69
CA VAL A 292 -4.59 -5.08 21.51
C VAL A 292 -6.00 -4.52 21.31
N GLN A 293 -6.90 -5.36 20.79
CA GLN A 293 -8.25 -4.95 20.39
C GLN A 293 -8.26 -3.87 19.29
N GLY A 294 -7.18 -3.70 18.52
CA GLY A 294 -7.07 -2.64 17.51
C GLY A 294 -8.02 -2.75 16.31
N VAL A 295 -8.71 -3.87 16.12
CA VAL A 295 -9.57 -4.09 14.93
C VAL A 295 -11.05 -4.04 15.29
N HIS A 296 -11.79 -3.17 14.61
CA HIS A 296 -13.21 -2.92 14.88
C HIS A 296 -14.07 -2.94 13.62
N SER A 297 -15.39 -2.98 13.84
CA SER A 297 -16.38 -2.80 12.79
C SER A 297 -16.38 -1.37 12.23
N LEU A 298 -16.67 -1.25 10.93
CA LEU A 298 -16.88 0.00 10.23
C LEU A 298 -17.96 0.83 10.91
N ASN A 299 -17.80 2.15 10.83
CA ASN A 299 -18.80 3.11 11.26
C ASN A 299 -18.88 4.26 10.24
N ASN A 300 -19.65 5.30 10.55
CA ASN A 300 -19.92 6.41 9.65
C ASN A 300 -18.95 7.61 9.78
N THR A 301 -17.86 7.49 10.55
CA THR A 301 -16.95 8.62 10.83
C THR A 301 -15.87 8.81 9.76
N PHE A 302 -15.61 7.79 8.94
CA PHE A 302 -14.62 7.82 7.86
C PHE A 302 -15.21 8.54 6.64
N LYS A 303 -14.74 9.73 6.33
CA LYS A 303 -15.27 10.56 5.23
C LYS A 303 -14.21 10.92 4.22
N PHE A 304 -14.62 11.25 3.00
CA PHE A 304 -13.79 12.04 2.08
C PHE A 304 -13.91 13.53 2.40
N HIS A 305 -12.81 14.23 2.66
CA HIS A 305 -12.85 15.68 2.92
C HIS A 305 -11.63 16.42 2.39
N ARG A 306 -11.77 17.74 2.37
CA ARG A 306 -10.70 18.66 2.01
C ARG A 306 -9.76 18.84 3.19
N GLY A 307 -8.46 18.69 2.95
CA GLY A 307 -7.44 19.12 3.90
C GLY A 307 -6.82 20.46 3.50
N GLY A 308 -6.01 21.04 4.38
CA GLY A 308 -5.20 22.22 4.07
C GLY A 308 -4.03 21.91 3.13
N LEU A 309 -3.24 22.94 2.78
CA LEU A 309 -2.07 22.77 1.90
C LEU A 309 -0.94 21.96 2.54
N TYR A 310 -0.82 22.03 3.87
CA TYR A 310 0.26 21.41 4.66
C TYR A 310 -0.26 20.66 5.88
N ASN A 311 -1.57 20.54 6.04
CA ASN A 311 -2.16 19.80 7.14
C ASN A 311 -3.33 19.02 6.56
N THR A 312 -3.37 17.72 6.78
CA THR A 312 -4.44 16.88 6.25
C THR A 312 -5.75 17.07 7.01
N ASP A 313 -5.67 17.60 8.24
CA ASP A 313 -6.79 17.80 9.15
C ASP A 313 -7.61 16.51 9.37
N SER A 314 -6.95 15.35 9.28
CA SER A 314 -7.59 14.03 9.33
C SER A 314 -7.33 13.28 10.63
N ALA A 315 -8.40 12.81 11.25
CA ALA A 315 -8.38 11.84 12.35
C ALA A 315 -8.75 10.42 11.89
N GLY A 316 -8.53 10.11 10.60
CA GLY A 316 -8.84 8.80 9.98
C GLY A 316 -9.64 8.89 8.69
N CYS A 317 -10.01 10.09 8.28
CA CYS A 317 -10.71 10.35 7.02
C CYS A 317 -9.79 10.26 5.80
N GLN A 318 -10.40 10.15 4.62
CA GLN A 318 -9.74 10.16 3.31
C GLN A 318 -9.64 11.62 2.87
N THR A 319 -8.44 12.16 2.78
CA THR A 319 -8.25 13.58 2.57
C THR A 319 -7.65 13.82 1.20
N ILE A 320 -8.21 14.75 0.43
CA ILE A 320 -7.56 15.31 -0.74
C ILE A 320 -7.17 16.75 -0.42
N ARG A 321 -5.97 17.15 -0.84
CA ARG A 321 -5.43 18.47 -0.58
C ARG A 321 -6.30 19.56 -1.21
N ASN A 322 -6.31 20.73 -0.57
CA ASN A 322 -7.16 21.87 -0.93
C ASN A 322 -7.19 22.22 -2.43
N ASP A 323 -6.06 22.16 -3.11
CA ASP A 323 -5.88 22.53 -4.52
C ASP A 323 -6.36 21.45 -5.51
N GLU A 324 -6.55 20.21 -5.07
CA GLU A 324 -7.09 19.11 -5.89
C GLU A 324 -8.56 18.79 -5.58
N TYR A 325 -9.08 19.19 -4.40
CA TYR A 325 -10.37 18.73 -3.91
C TYR A 325 -11.56 19.11 -4.80
N ASP A 326 -11.60 20.33 -5.35
CA ASP A 326 -12.71 20.75 -6.21
C ASP A 326 -12.76 19.94 -7.51
N ALA A 327 -11.59 19.64 -8.07
CA ALA A 327 -11.44 18.76 -9.21
C ALA A 327 -11.89 17.33 -8.89
N PHE A 328 -11.56 16.83 -7.69
CA PHE A 328 -12.02 15.54 -7.19
C PHE A 328 -13.54 15.47 -7.12
N VAL A 329 -14.18 16.45 -6.48
CA VAL A 329 -15.64 16.52 -6.35
C VAL A 329 -16.30 16.59 -7.73
N ALA A 330 -15.79 17.40 -8.64
CA ALA A 330 -16.31 17.50 -10.01
C ALA A 330 -16.23 16.16 -10.75
N THR A 331 -15.13 15.42 -10.61
CA THR A 331 -14.94 14.12 -11.24
C THR A 331 -15.83 13.03 -10.63
N VAL A 332 -15.91 12.94 -9.29
CA VAL A 332 -16.76 11.98 -8.58
C VAL A 332 -18.24 12.17 -8.93
N ARG A 333 -18.67 13.41 -9.13
CA ARG A 333 -20.05 13.76 -9.48
C ARG A 333 -20.31 13.81 -10.98
N GLY A 334 -19.35 13.37 -11.80
CA GLY A 334 -19.39 13.52 -13.25
C GLY A 334 -20.42 12.63 -13.95
N THR A 335 -21.00 11.64 -13.27
CA THR A 335 -22.07 10.79 -13.82
C THR A 335 -23.43 11.24 -13.27
N PRO A 336 -24.34 11.80 -14.11
CA PRO A 336 -25.66 12.24 -13.67
C PRO A 336 -26.46 11.11 -13.02
N GLY A 337 -27.09 11.40 -11.88
CA GLY A 337 -27.94 10.45 -11.17
C GLY A 337 -27.20 9.39 -10.34
N GLN A 338 -25.88 9.31 -10.42
CA GLN A 338 -25.12 8.42 -9.53
C GLN A 338 -25.21 8.91 -8.07
N THR A 339 -25.66 8.03 -7.18
CA THR A 339 -25.85 8.33 -5.75
C THR A 339 -25.05 7.42 -4.82
N ARG A 340 -24.36 6.42 -5.39
CA ARG A 340 -23.54 5.43 -4.67
C ARG A 340 -22.22 5.25 -5.40
N TRP A 341 -21.13 5.13 -4.67
CA TRP A 341 -19.78 4.95 -5.23
C TRP A 341 -19.13 3.74 -4.57
N GLN A 342 -18.44 2.91 -5.34
CA GLN A 342 -17.58 1.89 -4.78
C GLN A 342 -16.19 2.50 -4.57
N TYR A 343 -15.69 2.45 -3.33
CA TYR A 343 -14.35 2.86 -2.97
C TYR A 343 -13.51 1.63 -2.64
N VAL A 344 -12.53 1.32 -3.49
CA VAL A 344 -11.54 0.27 -3.26
C VAL A 344 -10.31 0.92 -2.65
N LEU A 345 -9.94 0.52 -1.45
CA LEU A 345 -8.71 0.95 -0.78
C LEU A 345 -7.77 -0.24 -0.69
N THR A 346 -6.53 -0.08 -1.14
CA THR A 346 -5.47 -1.08 -1.02
C THR A 346 -4.18 -0.38 -0.62
N SER A 347 -3.40 -1.01 0.26
CA SER A 347 -2.01 -0.61 0.46
C SER A 347 -1.21 -1.00 -0.78
N VAL A 348 -0.09 -0.31 -0.99
CA VAL A 348 0.81 -0.56 -2.11
C VAL A 348 2.03 -1.35 -1.68
N ALA A 349 2.52 -2.17 -2.61
CA ALA A 349 3.84 -2.74 -2.50
C ALA A 349 4.90 -1.64 -2.74
N PRO A 350 6.01 -1.69 -2.00
CA PRO A 350 7.17 -0.82 -2.22
C PRO A 350 7.75 -1.00 -3.63
N VAL A 351 8.32 0.09 -4.17
CA VAL A 351 8.63 0.26 -5.61
C VAL A 351 9.55 -0.83 -6.17
N GLN A 352 10.51 -1.34 -5.40
CA GLN A 352 11.55 -2.22 -5.95
C GLN A 352 11.19 -3.72 -6.00
N ALA A 353 10.10 -4.15 -5.35
CA ALA A 353 9.71 -5.55 -5.23
C ALA A 353 9.40 -6.26 -6.57
N LEU A 354 9.06 -5.47 -7.61
CA LEU A 354 8.51 -5.99 -8.87
C LEU A 354 9.36 -5.72 -10.12
N GLU A 355 10.42 -4.91 -10.03
CA GLU A 355 11.23 -4.52 -11.20
C GLU A 355 12.26 -5.60 -11.63
N GLY A 356 12.48 -6.62 -10.80
CA GLY A 356 13.27 -7.80 -11.16
C GLY A 356 12.46 -8.77 -12.01
N ASP A 357 12.31 -8.46 -13.31
CA ASP A 357 11.81 -9.41 -14.30
C ASP A 357 12.66 -10.70 -14.23
N ILE A 358 12.02 -11.86 -14.38
CA ILE A 358 12.61 -13.19 -14.15
C ILE A 358 13.64 -13.57 -15.25
N ASP A 359 14.12 -12.60 -16.04
CA ASP A 359 14.74 -12.84 -17.34
C ASP A 359 16.27 -12.81 -17.36
N THR A 360 16.94 -12.55 -16.22
CA THR A 360 18.40 -12.62 -16.11
C THR A 360 18.88 -13.98 -15.60
N ARG A 361 19.32 -14.84 -16.52
CA ARG A 361 19.99 -16.12 -16.20
C ARG A 361 21.42 -15.94 -15.67
N THR A 362 21.64 -15.07 -14.68
CA THR A 362 22.94 -14.98 -14.01
C THR A 362 23.17 -16.25 -13.19
N PRO A 363 24.20 -17.07 -13.46
CA PRO A 363 24.47 -18.25 -12.64
C PRO A 363 24.69 -17.84 -11.18
N LEU A 364 24.11 -18.60 -10.25
CA LEU A 364 24.37 -18.39 -8.82
C LEU A 364 25.86 -18.64 -8.55
N SER A 365 26.52 -17.67 -7.93
CA SER A 365 27.89 -17.81 -7.45
C SER A 365 27.86 -18.25 -5.99
N PRO A 366 28.44 -19.42 -5.64
CA PRO A 366 28.49 -19.88 -4.25
C PRO A 366 29.14 -18.88 -3.30
N ALA A 367 30.09 -18.06 -3.78
CA ALA A 367 30.77 -17.04 -2.97
C ALA A 367 29.85 -15.85 -2.58
N ASN A 368 28.73 -15.66 -3.27
CA ASN A 368 27.76 -14.58 -3.00
C ASN A 368 26.51 -15.09 -2.26
N ASP A 369 26.58 -16.28 -1.64
CA ASP A 369 25.47 -16.84 -0.88
C ASP A 369 25.45 -16.27 0.56
N PRO A 370 24.43 -15.48 0.95
CA PRO A 370 24.35 -14.87 2.29
C PRO A 370 24.16 -15.89 3.42
N ARG A 371 23.86 -17.15 3.10
CA ARG A 371 23.79 -18.24 4.09
C ARG A 371 25.17 -18.66 4.58
N LEU A 372 26.24 -18.29 3.88
CA LEU A 372 27.62 -18.59 4.27
C LEU A 372 28.15 -17.59 5.31
N GLN A 373 28.83 -18.10 6.34
CA GLN A 373 29.29 -17.30 7.49
C GLN A 373 30.20 -16.11 7.14
N HIS A 374 30.93 -16.20 6.03
CA HIS A 374 31.87 -15.16 5.59
C HIS A 374 31.23 -14.08 4.72
N HIS A 375 29.95 -14.23 4.37
CA HIS A 375 29.24 -13.25 3.56
C HIS A 375 28.90 -12.00 4.38
N PRO A 376 29.06 -10.77 3.86
CA PRO A 376 28.76 -9.54 4.60
C PRO A 376 27.32 -9.48 5.12
N ASP A 377 26.37 -9.98 4.35
CA ASP A 377 24.94 -9.99 4.73
C ASP A 377 24.56 -11.12 5.69
N HIS A 378 25.49 -12.03 6.05
CA HIS A 378 25.19 -13.20 6.86
C HIS A 378 24.63 -12.82 8.23
N ALA A 379 25.21 -11.82 8.89
CA ALA A 379 24.76 -11.39 10.20
C ALA A 379 23.31 -10.85 10.18
N LEU A 380 22.96 -10.08 9.15
CA LEU A 380 21.61 -9.54 8.97
C LEU A 380 20.61 -10.67 8.66
N LEU A 381 20.97 -11.62 7.80
CA LEU A 381 20.15 -12.80 7.52
C LEU A 381 19.86 -13.59 8.81
N ARG A 382 20.88 -13.82 9.65
CA ARG A 382 20.71 -14.54 10.92
C ARG A 382 19.81 -13.81 11.91
N GLN A 383 19.84 -12.47 11.95
CA GLN A 383 18.90 -11.68 12.75
C GLN A 383 17.46 -11.91 12.26
N ILE A 384 17.24 -11.77 10.95
CA ILE A 384 15.93 -11.99 10.32
C ILE A 384 15.40 -13.39 10.63
N GLU A 385 16.19 -14.44 10.41
CA GLU A 385 15.80 -15.82 10.69
C GLU A 385 15.48 -16.03 12.17
N THR A 386 16.23 -15.41 13.09
CA THR A 386 15.96 -15.48 14.53
C THR A 386 14.58 -14.89 14.86
N HIS A 387 14.23 -13.74 14.27
CA HIS A 387 12.91 -13.13 14.48
C HIS A 387 11.79 -13.93 13.81
N LEU A 388 12.02 -14.51 12.63
CA LEU A 388 11.06 -15.42 11.99
C LEU A 388 10.79 -16.67 12.84
N HIS A 389 11.82 -17.24 13.46
CA HIS A 389 11.66 -18.35 14.40
C HIS A 389 10.87 -17.93 15.65
N ALA A 390 11.11 -16.72 16.16
CA ALA A 390 10.37 -16.17 17.31
C ALA A 390 8.88 -15.93 17.01
N LEU A 391 8.52 -15.60 15.77
CA LEU A 391 7.11 -15.50 15.33
C LEU A 391 6.38 -16.86 15.32
N GLY A 392 7.12 -17.97 15.15
CA GLY A 392 6.56 -19.32 15.18
C GLY A 392 5.73 -19.69 13.93
N GLY A 393 5.11 -20.88 13.99
CA GLY A 393 4.24 -21.40 12.92
C GLY A 393 4.92 -21.45 11.55
N LEU A 394 4.16 -21.07 10.50
CA LEU A 394 4.66 -21.06 9.12
C LEU A 394 5.87 -20.14 8.92
N HIS A 395 6.01 -19.07 9.71
CA HIS A 395 7.16 -18.17 9.61
C HIS A 395 8.45 -18.85 10.06
N ALA A 396 8.38 -19.63 11.15
CA ALA A 396 9.51 -20.42 11.64
C ALA A 396 9.84 -21.60 10.73
N GLU A 397 8.82 -22.28 10.19
CA GLU A 397 8.98 -23.40 9.24
C GLU A 397 9.62 -22.96 7.92
N ARG A 398 9.33 -21.74 7.47
CA ARG A 398 9.85 -21.17 6.20
C ARG A 398 10.93 -20.11 6.41
N ALA A 399 11.58 -20.11 7.58
CA ALA A 399 12.51 -19.06 7.98
C ALA A 399 13.64 -18.82 6.96
N GLU A 400 14.16 -19.86 6.31
CA GLU A 400 15.19 -19.73 5.26
C GLU A 400 14.66 -18.99 4.02
N ALA A 401 13.56 -19.47 3.44
CA ALA A 401 12.98 -18.89 2.23
C ALA A 401 12.48 -17.46 2.46
N HIS A 402 11.78 -17.23 3.59
CA HIS A 402 11.34 -15.89 3.98
C HIS A 402 12.50 -14.98 4.36
N GLY A 403 13.55 -15.54 4.97
CA GLY A 403 14.75 -14.81 5.37
C GLY A 403 15.45 -14.17 4.19
N LEU A 404 15.59 -14.89 3.07
CA LEU A 404 16.19 -14.36 1.84
C LEU A 404 15.36 -13.23 1.21
N GLY A 405 14.04 -13.39 1.15
CA GLY A 405 13.15 -12.34 0.62
C GLY A 405 13.15 -11.10 1.51
N LEU A 406 13.12 -11.27 2.83
CA LEU A 406 13.21 -10.15 3.78
C LEU A 406 14.59 -9.48 3.75
N LEU A 407 15.67 -10.22 3.54
CA LEU A 407 17.01 -9.66 3.39
C LEU A 407 17.10 -8.78 2.14
N LEU A 408 16.51 -9.21 1.02
CA LEU A 408 16.47 -8.43 -0.21
C LEU A 408 15.80 -7.07 0.03
N GLU A 409 14.65 -7.07 0.70
CA GLU A 409 13.89 -5.86 1.03
C GLU A 409 14.63 -4.96 2.04
N ALA A 410 15.24 -5.57 3.06
CA ALA A 410 16.05 -4.86 4.05
C ALA A 410 17.20 -4.08 3.36
N LYS A 411 17.95 -4.76 2.48
CA LYS A 411 19.06 -4.14 1.74
C LYS A 411 18.58 -3.05 0.79
N ALA A 412 17.46 -3.28 0.09
CA ALA A 412 16.94 -2.32 -0.89
C ALA A 412 16.61 -0.96 -0.26
N ARG A 413 16.29 -0.94 1.04
CA ARG A 413 15.92 0.27 1.78
C ARG A 413 16.97 0.68 2.81
N GLY A 414 18.16 0.07 2.78
CA GLY A 414 19.29 0.47 3.63
C GLY A 414 19.18 0.06 5.10
N ILE A 415 18.36 -0.96 5.42
CA ILE A 415 18.38 -1.55 6.77
C ILE A 415 19.68 -2.28 6.99
N THR A 416 20.31 -1.96 8.11
CA THR A 416 21.60 -2.54 8.52
C THR A 416 21.47 -3.50 9.70
N ARG A 417 20.33 -3.44 10.41
CA ARG A 417 19.96 -4.40 11.47
C ARG A 417 18.45 -4.55 11.53
N VAL A 418 17.98 -5.73 11.94
CA VAL A 418 16.57 -5.97 12.22
C VAL A 418 16.44 -6.21 13.72
N ASP A 419 15.79 -5.27 14.40
CA ASP A 419 15.56 -5.33 15.85
C ASP A 419 14.28 -6.13 16.18
N GLN A 420 13.29 -6.14 15.26
CA GLN A 420 12.08 -6.94 15.38
C GLN A 420 11.39 -7.16 14.01
N ILE A 421 10.57 -8.21 13.93
CA ILE A 421 9.58 -8.39 12.85
C ILE A 421 8.20 -8.43 13.49
N VAL A 422 7.27 -7.62 12.98
CA VAL A 422 5.86 -7.60 13.43
C VAL A 422 4.94 -7.83 12.24
N THR A 423 3.74 -8.35 12.46
CA THR A 423 2.79 -8.70 11.40
C THR A 423 1.60 -7.75 11.40
N SER A 424 1.02 -7.51 10.24
CA SER A 424 -0.20 -6.71 10.12
C SER A 424 -1.41 -7.37 10.81
N ASN A 425 -2.36 -6.53 11.22
CA ASN A 425 -3.67 -6.97 11.68
C ASN A 425 -4.41 -7.84 10.67
N ALA A 426 -5.25 -8.74 11.18
CA ALA A 426 -6.28 -9.39 10.37
C ALA A 426 -7.47 -8.44 10.22
N THR A 427 -7.93 -8.22 8.99
CA THR A 427 -9.11 -7.39 8.70
C THR A 427 -10.09 -8.16 7.83
N ALA A 428 -11.24 -7.59 7.50
CA ALA A 428 -12.26 -8.29 6.70
C ALA A 428 -11.76 -8.74 5.32
N SER A 429 -10.80 -8.01 4.74
CA SER A 429 -10.26 -8.27 3.40
C SER A 429 -8.82 -8.77 3.41
N ARG A 430 -8.26 -9.03 4.60
CA ARG A 430 -6.82 -9.26 4.78
C ARG A 430 -6.57 -10.32 5.83
N ALA A 431 -5.76 -11.31 5.50
CA ALA A 431 -5.37 -12.32 6.48
C ALA A 431 -4.41 -11.74 7.54
N ALA A 432 -4.38 -12.36 8.73
CA ALA A 432 -3.37 -12.05 9.73
C ALA A 432 -1.97 -12.20 9.11
N GLY A 433 -1.12 -11.19 9.29
CA GLY A 433 0.25 -11.21 8.77
C GLY A 433 0.41 -11.23 7.25
N GLU A 434 -0.58 -10.76 6.47
CA GLU A 434 -0.42 -10.54 5.03
C GLU A 434 0.74 -9.58 4.70
N THR A 435 1.15 -8.71 5.64
CA THR A 435 2.41 -7.94 5.58
C THR A 435 3.19 -8.18 6.86
N MET A 436 4.49 -8.35 6.69
CA MET A 436 5.48 -8.35 7.73
C MET A 436 6.21 -7.01 7.70
N PHE A 437 6.43 -6.41 8.87
CA PHE A 437 7.18 -5.18 9.01
C PHE A 437 8.54 -5.51 9.63
N LEU A 438 9.60 -5.29 8.86
CA LEU A 438 10.97 -5.28 9.40
C LEU A 438 11.16 -3.97 10.14
N ILE A 439 11.59 -4.04 11.40
CA ILE A 439 11.78 -2.88 12.26
C ILE A 439 13.25 -2.69 12.61
N GLN A 440 13.76 -1.48 12.35
CA GLN A 440 15.05 -1.00 12.85
C GLN A 440 14.79 0.14 13.84
N GLY A 441 15.01 -0.12 15.12
CA GLY A 441 14.68 0.77 16.24
C GLY A 441 13.85 0.08 17.33
N ARG A 442 13.42 0.86 18.33
CA ARG A 442 12.54 0.36 19.38
C ARG A 442 11.12 0.20 18.83
N VAL A 443 10.49 -0.93 19.11
CA VAL A 443 9.19 -1.26 18.51
C VAL A 443 8.06 -0.32 18.93
N ASN A 444 8.13 0.23 20.15
CA ASN A 444 7.18 1.22 20.68
C ASN A 444 7.62 2.67 20.40
N ASP A 445 8.64 2.88 19.57
CA ASP A 445 9.05 4.21 19.14
C ASP A 445 8.43 4.45 17.75
N PRO A 446 7.48 5.39 17.60
CA PRO A 446 6.94 5.78 16.31
C PRO A 446 8.01 6.18 15.30
N ALA A 447 9.16 6.69 15.78
CA ALA A 447 10.25 7.09 14.92
C ALA A 447 11.02 5.91 14.30
N ALA A 448 10.83 4.68 14.80
CA ALA A 448 11.50 3.49 14.30
C ALA A 448 11.21 3.26 12.82
N GLU A 449 12.25 2.86 12.09
CA GLU A 449 12.13 2.60 10.67
C GLU A 449 11.39 1.28 10.46
N ARG A 450 10.37 1.31 9.60
CA ARG A 450 9.52 0.16 9.32
C ARG A 450 9.42 -0.08 7.83
N ILE A 451 9.63 -1.32 7.45
CA ILE A 451 9.61 -1.76 6.06
C ILE A 451 8.50 -2.79 5.90
N PRO A 452 7.38 -2.43 5.24
CA PRO A 452 6.39 -3.42 4.87
C PRO A 452 6.95 -4.36 3.80
N VAL A 453 6.71 -5.65 3.99
CA VAL A 453 6.99 -6.73 3.04
C VAL A 453 5.78 -7.66 2.97
N SER A 454 5.30 -7.98 1.76
CA SER A 454 4.15 -8.86 1.57
C SER A 454 4.52 -10.31 1.92
N ALA A 455 3.79 -10.93 2.86
CA ALA A 455 4.03 -12.33 3.20
C ALA A 455 3.72 -13.26 2.03
N ALA A 456 2.71 -12.92 1.22
CA ALA A 456 2.38 -13.67 0.02
C ALA A 456 3.45 -13.55 -1.07
N GLU A 457 4.21 -12.45 -1.10
CA GLU A 457 5.40 -12.31 -1.95
C GLU A 457 6.54 -13.23 -1.50
N LEU A 458 6.80 -13.29 -0.19
CA LEU A 458 7.78 -14.19 0.40
C LEU A 458 7.43 -15.67 0.18
N VAL A 459 6.14 -15.98 0.05
CA VAL A 459 5.64 -17.32 -0.29
C VAL A 459 5.78 -17.62 -1.79
N ALA A 460 5.53 -16.61 -2.64
CA ALA A 460 5.58 -16.74 -4.10
C ALA A 460 7.03 -16.73 -4.65
N THR A 461 8.00 -16.24 -3.89
CA THR A 461 9.41 -16.19 -4.27
C THR A 461 10.12 -17.50 -3.88
N SER A 462 10.74 -18.17 -4.86
CA SER A 462 11.58 -19.35 -4.60
C SER A 462 12.93 -18.96 -3.98
N ILE A 463 13.60 -19.91 -3.31
CA ILE A 463 14.96 -19.70 -2.75
C ILE A 463 15.94 -19.28 -3.85
N ASP A 464 15.92 -19.97 -4.99
CA ASP A 464 16.82 -19.69 -6.12
C ASP A 464 16.58 -18.30 -6.71
N THR A 465 15.31 -17.88 -6.79
CA THR A 465 14.94 -16.52 -7.22
C THR A 465 15.45 -15.47 -6.22
N GLY A 466 15.28 -15.72 -4.92
CA GLY A 466 15.76 -14.82 -3.86
C GLY A 466 17.29 -14.65 -3.88
N LEU A 467 18.04 -15.75 -3.96
CA LEU A 467 19.50 -15.74 -4.05
C LEU A 467 20.00 -14.97 -5.29
N ARG A 468 19.34 -15.18 -6.43
CA ARG A 468 19.70 -14.51 -7.69
C ARG A 468 19.50 -13.00 -7.60
N ARG A 469 18.36 -12.56 -7.08
CA ARG A 469 18.06 -11.13 -6.88
C ARG A 469 19.05 -10.48 -5.91
N LEU A 470 19.42 -11.16 -4.83
CA LEU A 470 20.43 -10.67 -3.89
C LEU A 470 21.82 -10.54 -4.53
N GLN A 471 22.20 -11.48 -5.39
CA GLN A 471 23.46 -11.42 -6.15
C GLN A 471 23.48 -10.25 -7.15
N GLU A 472 22.36 -10.02 -7.84
CA GLU A 472 22.19 -8.89 -8.77
C GLU A 472 22.26 -7.55 -8.03
N GLN A 473 21.58 -7.45 -6.88
CA GLN A 473 21.64 -6.26 -6.03
C GLN A 473 23.07 -5.99 -5.52
N ALA A 474 23.86 -7.02 -5.23
CA ALA A 474 25.25 -6.88 -4.81
C ALA A 474 26.20 -6.43 -5.94
N THR A 475 25.81 -6.63 -7.21
CA THR A 475 26.61 -6.25 -8.38
C THR A 475 26.21 -4.90 -8.99
N GLN A 476 25.06 -4.34 -8.60
CA GLN A 476 24.67 -2.98 -8.96
C GLN A 476 25.44 -1.96 -8.09
N PRO A 477 26.12 -0.96 -8.70
CA PRO A 477 26.74 0.11 -7.93
C PRO A 477 25.63 0.89 -7.21
N SER A 478 25.67 0.91 -5.89
CA SER A 478 24.78 1.73 -5.07
C SER A 478 24.89 3.18 -5.51
N LEU A 479 23.80 3.70 -6.09
CA LEU A 479 23.62 5.14 -6.30
C LEU A 479 23.49 5.79 -4.93
N SER A 480 24.64 6.07 -4.31
CA SER A 480 24.73 6.96 -3.18
C SER A 480 24.16 8.31 -3.62
N ILE A 481 23.04 8.71 -3.04
CA ILE A 481 22.60 10.10 -3.09
C ILE A 481 23.67 10.91 -2.34
N GLU A 482 24.59 11.52 -3.10
CA GLU A 482 25.51 12.51 -2.57
C GLU A 482 24.68 13.64 -1.95
N GLN A 483 24.66 13.69 -0.62
CA GLN A 483 24.29 14.90 0.10
C GLN A 483 25.28 16.00 -0.33
N PRO A 484 24.83 17.14 -0.89
CA PRO A 484 25.73 18.24 -1.18
C PRO A 484 26.29 18.76 0.14
N GLN A 485 27.59 18.51 0.32
CA GLN A 485 28.43 19.01 1.40
C GLN A 485 28.31 20.54 1.43
N GLN A 486 27.66 21.08 2.45
CA GLN A 486 27.57 22.52 2.66
C GLN A 486 28.97 23.06 2.97
N THR A 487 29.54 23.79 2.01
CA THR A 487 30.73 24.59 2.23
C THR A 487 30.35 25.79 3.11
N HIS A 488 30.69 25.67 4.39
CA HIS A 488 30.71 26.80 5.32
C HIS A 488 31.76 27.83 4.85
N THR A 489 31.30 28.89 4.17
CA THR A 489 32.09 30.12 4.03
C THR A 489 31.80 31.02 5.23
N SER A 490 32.71 30.98 6.20
CA SER A 490 32.78 31.91 7.31
C SER A 490 33.07 33.33 6.79
N HIS A 491 32.07 34.21 6.90
CA HIS A 491 32.26 35.65 6.66
C HIS A 491 32.83 36.31 7.92
N VAL A 492 34.13 36.60 7.88
CA VAL A 492 34.80 37.44 8.85
C VAL A 492 34.42 38.89 8.57
N ARG A 493 33.74 39.53 9.54
CA ARG A 493 33.58 40.99 9.60
C ARG A 493 34.93 41.62 9.95
N GLY A 494 35.39 42.56 9.12
CA GLY A 494 36.50 43.46 9.42
C GLY A 494 36.12 44.88 9.01
N HIS A 495 36.00 45.72 10.05
CA HIS A 495 36.08 47.19 10.12
C HIS A 495 35.27 48.09 9.19
#